data_AF-A0A933KCV9-F1
#
_entry.id   AF-A0A933KCV9-F1
#
_cell.length_a   1.000
_cell.length_b   1.000
_cell.length_c   1.000
_cell.angle_alpha   90.00
_cell.angle_beta   90.00
_cell.angle_gamma   90.00
#
_symmetry.space_group_name_H-M   'P 1'
#
loop_
_entity.id
_entity.type
_entity.pdbx_description
1 polymer ?
#
loop_
_entity_poly.entity_id
_entity_poly.type
_entity_poly.pdbx_seq_one_letter_code
_entity_poly.pdbx_strand_id
1 'polypeptide(L)'
;MSIALQAAKDGREAPPIARKTSYVAMRRKSYVVWQMNISQVQRQIMLLLADGMDLVTALSKLARFSEAESLTANIRAWFKDWIEEGLFRGVEVR
;
A
#
# COMPACT_ATOMS: atom_id res chain seq x y z
N MET A 1 -9.72 10.60 22.42
CA MET A 1 -10.42 11.78 21.84
C MET A 1 -9.37 12.66 21.17
N SER A 2 -9.57 13.11 19.92
CA SER A 2 -8.56 13.89 19.18
C SER A 2 -8.35 15.27 19.85
N ILE A 3 -7.10 15.70 20.01
CA ILE A 3 -6.75 17.03 20.59
C ILE A 3 -7.40 18.17 19.79
N ALA A 4 -7.52 18.02 18.47
CA ALA A 4 -8.21 18.99 17.62
C ALA A 4 -9.72 19.07 17.92
N LEU A 5 -10.35 17.95 18.27
CA LEU A 5 -11.78 17.91 18.63
C LEU A 5 -12.01 18.57 20.00
N GLN A 6 -11.08 18.39 20.93
CA GLN A 6 -11.12 19.03 22.24
C GLN A 6 -10.92 20.56 22.12
N ALA A 7 -9.93 21.00 21.34
CA ALA A 7 -9.69 22.42 21.09
C ALA A 7 -10.91 23.12 20.46
N ALA A 8 -11.56 22.47 19.49
CA ALA A 8 -12.79 22.97 18.88
C ALA A 8 -13.96 23.06 19.87
N LYS A 9 -14.10 22.10 20.78
CA LYS A 9 -15.10 22.15 21.87
C LYS A 9 -14.83 23.29 22.85
N ASP A 10 -13.57 23.57 23.13
CA ASP A 10 -13.14 24.58 24.09
C ASP A 10 -13.09 26.00 23.50
N GLY A 11 -13.55 26.20 22.25
CA GLY A 11 -13.51 27.49 21.55
C GLY A 11 -12.09 28.00 21.28
N ARG A 12 -11.09 27.12 21.34
CA ARG A 12 -9.68 27.43 21.08
C ARG A 12 -9.34 27.08 19.65
N GLU A 13 -8.35 27.78 19.09
CA GLU A 13 -7.83 27.44 17.78
C GLU A 13 -7.28 26.01 17.79
N ALA A 14 -7.76 25.18 16.87
CA ALA A 14 -7.33 23.79 16.78
C ALA A 14 -5.88 23.73 16.29
N PRO A 15 -5.00 22.91 16.91
CA PRO A 15 -3.64 22.78 16.43
C PRO A 15 -3.63 22.25 14.99
N PRO A 16 -2.71 22.73 14.13
CA PRO A 16 -2.62 22.29 12.76
C PRO A 16 -2.41 20.77 12.71
N ILE A 17 -3.31 20.07 12.02
CA ILE A 17 -3.21 18.62 11.84
C ILE A 17 -2.09 18.36 10.83
N ALA A 18 -1.00 17.75 11.29
CA ALA A 18 0.10 17.35 10.42
C ALA A 18 -0.42 16.39 9.34
N ARG A 19 -0.25 16.77 8.07
CA ARG A 19 -0.58 15.89 6.94
C ARG A 19 0.46 14.77 6.92
N LYS A 20 0.02 13.54 7.09
CA LYS A 20 0.86 12.36 6.92
C LYS A 20 0.60 11.75 5.55
N THR A 21 1.66 11.52 4.78
CA THR A 21 1.56 10.74 3.55
C THR A 21 1.13 9.32 3.90
N SER A 22 0.03 8.87 3.30
CA SER A 22 -0.48 7.51 3.40
C SER A 22 -0.71 6.96 2.00
N TYR A 23 -0.61 5.64 1.87
CA TYR A 23 -0.87 4.94 0.62
C TYR A 23 -1.98 3.93 0.85
N VAL A 24 -2.86 3.82 -0.14
CA VAL A 24 -4.07 3.01 -0.06
C VAL A 24 -4.20 2.21 -1.35
N ALA A 25 -4.44 0.91 -1.21
CA ALA A 25 -4.91 0.07 -2.31
C ALA A 25 -6.43 -0.05 -2.23
N MET A 26 -7.10 0.09 -3.38
CA MET A 26 -8.55 -0.06 -3.52
C MET A 26 -8.84 -1.13 -4.55
N ARG A 27 -9.81 -2.00 -4.27
CA ARG A 27 -10.26 -3.02 -5.21
C ARG A 27 -11.77 -3.21 -5.14
N ARG A 28 -12.35 -3.68 -6.24
CA ARG A 28 -13.78 -4.03 -6.31
C ARG A 28 -13.94 -5.54 -6.40
N LYS A 29 -14.68 -6.13 -5.46
CA LYS A 29 -15.05 -7.56 -5.47
C LYS A 29 -16.52 -7.69 -5.10
N SER A 30 -17.30 -8.40 -5.91
CA SER A 30 -18.74 -8.63 -5.69
C SER A 30 -19.51 -7.33 -5.41
N TYR A 31 -19.26 -6.29 -6.21
CA TYR A 31 -19.84 -4.94 -6.06
C TYR A 31 -19.46 -4.18 -4.79
N VAL A 32 -18.61 -4.74 -3.93
CA VAL A 32 -18.06 -4.09 -2.73
C VAL A 32 -16.69 -3.50 -3.04
N VAL A 33 -16.48 -2.25 -2.62
CA VAL A 33 -15.17 -1.58 -2.65
C VAL A 33 -14.44 -1.89 -1.35
N TRP A 34 -13.28 -2.53 -1.48
CA TRP A 34 -12.38 -2.83 -0.38
C TRP A 34 -11.22 -1.86 -0.38
N GLN A 35 -10.85 -1.42 0.82
CA GLN A 35 -9.77 -0.48 1.05
C GLN A 35 -8.79 -1.10 2.05
N MET A 36 -7.48 -0.99 1.77
CA MET A 36 -6.44 -1.34 2.72
C MET A 36 -5.31 -0.32 2.70
N ASN A 37 -4.74 -0.05 3.88
CA ASN A 37 -3.54 0.75 3.98
C ASN A 37 -2.36 -0.09 3.49
N ILE A 38 -1.50 0.53 2.69
CA ILE A 38 -0.29 -0.11 2.16
C ILE A 38 0.94 0.71 2.53
N SER A 39 2.08 0.05 2.60
CA SER A 39 3.36 0.70 2.78
C SER A 39 3.82 1.39 1.50
N GLN A 40 4.79 2.31 1.62
CA GLN A 40 5.44 2.93 0.47
C GLN A 40 6.05 1.89 -0.47
N VAL A 41 6.65 0.86 0.11
CA VAL A 41 7.28 -0.24 -0.62
C VAL A 41 6.25 -1.03 -1.44
N GLN A 42 5.14 -1.42 -0.80
CA GLN A 42 4.04 -2.11 -1.49
C GLN A 42 3.52 -1.28 -2.67
N ARG A 43 3.35 0.03 -2.48
CA ARG A 43 2.98 0.94 -3.58
C ARG A 43 3.99 0.90 -4.72
N GLN A 44 5.29 0.96 -4.44
CA GLN A 44 6.31 0.96 -5.50
C GLN A 44 6.30 -0.36 -6.29
N ILE A 45 6.13 -1.49 -5.61
CA ILE A 45 5.98 -2.79 -6.28
C ILE A 45 4.75 -2.77 -7.19
N MET A 46 3.59 -2.33 -6.68
CA MET A 46 2.37 -2.26 -7.49
C MET A 46 2.52 -1.38 -8.72
N LEU A 47 3.22 -0.25 -8.62
CA LEU A 47 3.49 0.60 -9.78
C LEU A 47 4.38 -0.07 -10.83
N LEU A 48 5.42 -0.80 -10.40
CA LEU A 48 6.28 -1.56 -11.31
C LEU A 48 5.51 -2.70 -12.00
N LEU A 49 4.68 -3.43 -11.25
CA LEU A 49 3.82 -4.48 -11.81
C LEU A 49 2.81 -3.92 -12.80
N ALA A 50 2.22 -2.75 -12.51
CA ALA A 50 1.29 -2.08 -13.41
C ALA A 50 1.96 -1.61 -14.72
N ASP A 51 3.27 -1.36 -14.69
CA ASP A 51 4.10 -1.03 -15.86
C ASP A 51 4.49 -2.28 -16.69
N GLY A 52 3.98 -3.47 -16.32
CA GLY A 52 4.24 -4.73 -17.01
C GLY A 52 5.50 -5.46 -16.56
N MET A 53 6.17 -4.97 -15.52
CA MET A 53 7.30 -5.69 -14.91
C MET A 53 6.81 -6.92 -14.15
N ASP A 54 7.55 -8.02 -14.21
CA ASP A 54 7.30 -9.16 -13.34
C ASP A 54 7.74 -8.89 -11.88
N LEU A 55 7.24 -9.70 -10.95
CA LEU A 55 7.52 -9.52 -9.52
C LEU A 55 9.01 -9.65 -9.17
N VAL A 56 9.73 -10.57 -9.81
CA VAL A 56 11.15 -10.83 -9.51
C VAL A 56 11.97 -9.61 -9.93
N THR A 57 11.75 -9.12 -11.14
CA THR A 57 12.42 -7.93 -11.67
C THR A 57 12.11 -6.70 -10.81
N ALA A 58 10.85 -6.52 -10.38
CA ALA A 58 10.45 -5.43 -9.51
C ALA A 58 11.14 -5.47 -8.14
N LEU A 59 11.21 -6.67 -7.53
CA LEU A 59 11.91 -6.89 -6.27
C LEU A 59 13.41 -6.62 -6.38
N SER A 60 14.06 -7.15 -7.42
CA SER A 60 15.47 -6.91 -7.67
C SER A 60 15.78 -5.43 -7.86
N LYS A 61 14.88 -4.67 -8.50
CA LYS A 61 15.03 -3.22 -8.67
C LYS A 61 14.95 -2.48 -7.33
N LEU A 62 14.02 -2.86 -6.46
CA LEU A 62 13.81 -2.19 -5.16
C LEU A 62 14.84 -2.61 -4.10
N ALA A 63 15.31 -3.86 -4.12
CA ALA A 63 16.35 -4.35 -3.22
C ALA A 63 17.67 -3.56 -3.33
N ARG A 64 17.91 -2.86 -4.45
CA ARG A 64 19.06 -1.96 -4.61
C ARG A 64 18.95 -0.66 -3.79
N PHE A 65 17.76 -0.32 -3.29
CA PHE A 65 17.48 0.94 -2.59
C PHE A 65 16.98 0.76 -1.16
N SER A 66 16.84 -0.48 -0.67
CA SER A 66 16.33 -0.79 0.66
C SER A 66 17.02 -2.02 1.25
N GLU A 67 17.04 -2.15 2.58
CA GLU A 67 17.47 -3.36 3.28
C GLU A 67 16.65 -4.58 2.82
N ALA A 68 17.23 -5.36 1.90
CA ALA A 68 16.57 -6.39 1.11
C ALA A 68 15.95 -7.53 1.95
N GLU A 69 16.42 -7.74 3.18
CA GLU A 69 15.94 -8.81 4.07
C GLU A 69 14.56 -8.53 4.67
N SER A 70 14.29 -7.28 5.06
CA SER A 70 12.97 -6.88 5.57
C SER A 70 11.91 -6.85 4.45
N LEU A 71 12.37 -6.64 3.22
CA LEU A 71 11.57 -6.57 2.00
C LEU A 71 11.00 -7.95 1.60
N THR A 72 11.83 -8.99 1.63
CA THR A 72 11.48 -10.34 1.20
C THR A 72 10.72 -11.14 2.25
N ALA A 73 11.01 -10.97 3.53
CA ALA A 73 10.32 -11.72 4.58
C ALA A 73 8.81 -11.41 4.62
N ASN A 74 8.43 -10.16 4.39
CA ASN A 74 7.03 -9.73 4.43
C ASN A 74 6.31 -9.87 3.08
N ILE A 75 7.01 -9.81 1.93
CA ILE A 75 6.36 -9.82 0.62
C ILE A 75 5.54 -11.06 0.34
N ARG A 76 6.08 -12.23 0.70
CA ARG A 76 5.42 -13.50 0.39
C ARG A 76 4.05 -13.60 1.05
N ALA A 77 3.92 -13.13 2.29
CA ALA A 77 2.67 -13.19 3.04
C ALA A 77 1.60 -12.30 2.38
N TRP A 78 1.84 -10.99 2.32
CA TRP A 78 0.82 -10.08 1.80
C TRP A 78 0.56 -10.26 0.31
N PHE A 79 1.57 -10.62 -0.49
CA PHE A 79 1.38 -10.80 -1.94
C PHE A 79 0.52 -12.04 -2.23
N LYS A 80 0.73 -13.12 -1.48
CA LYS A 80 -0.10 -14.32 -1.57
C LYS A 80 -1.55 -14.00 -1.22
N ASP A 81 -1.77 -13.32 -0.08
CA ASP A 81 -3.12 -12.92 0.35
C ASP A 81 -3.80 -12.08 -0.73
N TRP A 82 -3.07 -11.15 -1.35
CA TRP A 82 -3.61 -10.28 -2.40
C TRP A 82 -3.95 -11.03 -3.69
N ILE A 83 -3.19 -12.08 -4.05
CA ILE A 83 -3.56 -12.96 -5.16
C ILE A 83 -4.86 -13.71 -4.83
N GLU A 84 -4.94 -14.34 -3.67
CA GLU A 84 -6.11 -15.12 -3.23
C GLU A 84 -7.36 -14.24 -3.13
N GLU A 85 -7.17 -12.99 -2.73
CA GLU A 85 -8.23 -12.00 -2.67
C GLU A 85 -8.69 -11.50 -4.05
N GLY A 86 -7.91 -11.71 -5.10
CA GLY A 86 -8.18 -11.26 -6.47
C GLY A 86 -7.80 -9.80 -6.72
N LEU A 87 -6.82 -9.27 -5.98
CA LEU A 87 -6.24 -7.94 -6.26
C LEU A 87 -5.43 -7.96 -7.56
N PHE A 88 -4.73 -9.07 -7.83
CA PHE A 88 -3.98 -9.28 -9.06
C PHE A 88 -4.71 -10.26 -9.99
N ARG A 89 -4.40 -10.17 -11.29
CA ARG A 89 -4.82 -11.14 -12.30
C ARG A 89 -3.59 -11.69 -13.00
N GLY A 90 -3.61 -12.98 -13.31
CA GLY A 90 -2.60 -13.57 -14.20
C GLY A 90 -2.68 -12.93 -15.57
N VAL A 91 -1.53 -12.64 -16.16
CA VAL A 91 -1.40 -12.17 -17.54
C VAL A 91 -0.58 -13.20 -18.31
N GLU A 92 -1.07 -13.61 -19.47
CA GLU A 92 -0.29 -14.43 -20.40
C GLU A 92 0.53 -13.48 -21.28
N VAL A 93 1.85 -13.65 -21.24
CA VAL A 93 2.76 -12.94 -22.15
C VAL A 93 2.87 -13.81 -23.41
N ARG A 94 2.44 -13.27 -24.55
CA ARG A 94 2.56 -13.91 -25.87
C ARG A 94 3.95 -13.71 -26.45
#